data_AF-A0A8H7HC23-F1
#
_entry.id   AF-A0A8H7HC23-F1
#
_cell.length_a   1.000
_cell.length_b   1.000
_cell.length_c   1.000
_cell.angle_alpha   90.00
_cell.angle_beta   90.00
_cell.angle_gamma   90.00
#
_symmetry.space_group_name_H-M   'P 1'
#
loop_
_entity.id
_entity.type
_entity.pdbx_description
1 polymer ?
#
loop_
_entity_poly.entity_id
_entity_poly.type
_entity_poly.pdbx_seq_one_letter_code
_entity_poly.pdbx_strand_id
1 'polypeptide(L)'
;MAYENPPQPGKYYIKSVAVPKNVIEVPPYNEERAVCSPQAAKPTPNQQVENMHYTATYELTKFLRIKWYIQRSGKGYKIKNVQSGVYLSSYSPNPKNATPVGTSLTHGPADWHIIRTHDGFTIQYGEDGKAIDLHRGLDTAGNPMHLWDAAPQHAAHRWKFERIGDDVGGEAAETVEDRISVLCEQIRKKDIQIAMKDAEILTKDRLLACKEQELQEALQTHHEAPPNNVEIQSQMDALRNQMERLELLVQDNVLLLNTYVHWLQTPFATKPNNTMYNKVFRKTSLGYICHFKTGLKDRLILCPLVRVDHETQTGEVGEPPRLRSSEGGPGAPDRESGSWVGGPNQLS
;
A
#
# COMPACT_ATOMS: atom_id res chain seq x y z
N MET A 1 -37.29 1.88 -9.82
CA MET A 1 -37.85 2.58 -8.64
C MET A 1 -36.79 3.56 -8.15
N ALA A 2 -37.14 4.83 -7.95
CA ALA A 2 -36.24 5.78 -7.29
C ALA A 2 -36.14 5.38 -5.83
N TYR A 3 -34.94 5.25 -5.28
CA TYR A 3 -34.79 4.83 -3.89
C TYR A 3 -34.79 5.99 -2.87
N GLU A 4 -34.90 5.59 -1.59
CA GLU A 4 -34.92 6.39 -0.36
C GLU A 4 -33.78 7.43 -0.27
N ASN A 5 -34.02 8.74 -0.22
CA ASN A 5 -32.96 9.67 0.20
C ASN A 5 -32.62 9.42 1.68
N PRO A 6 -31.34 9.52 2.12
CA PRO A 6 -30.99 9.40 3.53
C PRO A 6 -31.83 10.35 4.40
N PRO A 7 -32.17 9.96 5.65
CA PRO A 7 -33.00 10.79 6.51
C PRO A 7 -32.33 12.14 6.73
N GLN A 8 -33.12 13.20 6.60
CA GLN A 8 -32.71 14.55 7.00
C GLN A 8 -32.68 14.64 8.52
N PRO A 9 -31.93 15.57 9.12
CA PRO A 9 -32.03 15.82 10.56
C PRO A 9 -33.47 16.06 11.01
N GLY A 10 -33.81 15.54 12.19
CA GLY A 10 -35.14 15.71 12.78
C GLY A 10 -35.51 14.59 13.75
N LYS A 11 -36.80 14.49 14.05
CA LYS A 11 -37.38 13.52 15.00
C LYS A 11 -38.06 12.39 14.24
N TYR A 12 -37.76 11.15 14.61
CA TYR A 12 -38.18 9.95 13.88
C TYR A 12 -38.66 8.82 14.80
N TYR A 13 -39.48 7.92 14.25
CA TYR A 13 -39.52 6.52 14.66
C TYR A 13 -38.60 5.70 13.74
N ILE A 14 -37.82 4.78 14.32
CA ILE A 14 -36.95 3.87 13.57
C ILE A 14 -37.59 2.47 13.58
N LYS A 15 -38.20 2.09 12.46
CA LYS A 15 -39.01 0.86 12.30
C LYS A 15 -38.20 -0.28 11.70
N SER A 16 -38.38 -1.49 12.20
CA SER A 16 -37.81 -2.68 11.57
C SER A 16 -38.52 -2.99 10.25
N VAL A 17 -37.77 -3.37 9.21
CA VAL A 17 -38.37 -3.87 7.96
C VAL A 17 -38.81 -5.32 8.10
N ALA A 18 -38.09 -6.14 8.87
CA ALA A 18 -38.50 -7.52 9.18
C ALA A 18 -39.81 -7.56 9.99
N VAL A 19 -39.99 -6.61 10.91
CA VAL A 19 -41.17 -6.52 11.78
C VAL A 19 -41.70 -5.08 11.78
N PRO A 20 -42.53 -4.68 10.80
CA PRO A 20 -42.94 -3.27 10.61
C PRO A 20 -43.68 -2.62 11.78
N LYS A 21 -44.27 -3.43 12.67
CA LYS A 21 -44.92 -2.97 13.89
C LYS A 21 -43.93 -2.64 15.01
N ASN A 22 -42.68 -3.09 14.93
CA ASN A 22 -41.68 -2.87 15.97
C ASN A 22 -40.77 -1.69 15.63
N VAL A 23 -40.41 -0.94 16.67
CA VAL A 23 -39.55 0.24 16.65
C VAL A 23 -38.40 0.09 17.64
N ILE A 24 -37.30 0.81 17.39
CA ILE A 24 -36.21 0.90 18.36
C ILE A 24 -36.69 1.68 19.60
N GLU A 25 -36.51 1.10 20.78
CA GLU A 25 -36.88 1.65 22.09
C GLU A 25 -35.69 1.62 23.06
N VAL A 26 -35.62 2.61 23.94
CA VAL A 26 -34.83 2.54 25.19
C VAL A 26 -35.77 2.13 26.32
N PRO A 27 -35.65 0.92 26.90
CA PRO A 27 -36.56 0.45 27.93
C PRO A 27 -36.32 1.22 29.26
N PRO A 28 -37.37 1.47 30.06
CA PRO A 28 -37.26 2.30 31.26
C PRO A 28 -36.48 1.65 32.40
N TYR A 29 -36.36 0.31 32.40
CA TYR A 29 -35.67 -0.45 33.44
C TYR A 29 -34.17 -0.62 33.15
N ASN A 30 -33.71 -0.28 31.94
CA ASN A 30 -32.31 -0.39 31.56
C ASN A 30 -32.01 0.56 30.40
N GLU A 31 -31.63 1.80 30.73
CA GLU A 31 -31.33 2.82 29.73
C GLU A 31 -30.09 2.48 28.92
N GLU A 32 -29.17 1.63 29.39
CA GLU A 32 -27.97 1.22 28.66
C GLU A 32 -28.27 0.26 27.50
N ARG A 33 -29.50 -0.23 27.37
CA ARG A 33 -29.92 -1.15 26.30
C ARG A 33 -30.81 -0.44 25.30
N ALA A 34 -30.65 -0.80 24.03
CA ALA A 34 -31.62 -0.50 22.99
C ALA A 34 -32.23 -1.82 22.52
N VAL A 35 -33.55 -1.86 22.44
CA VAL A 35 -34.31 -3.06 22.05
C VAL A 35 -35.29 -2.72 20.93
N CYS A 36 -35.88 -3.74 20.33
CA CYS A 36 -36.97 -3.56 19.37
C CYS A 36 -38.30 -4.00 20.01
N SER A 37 -39.26 -3.10 20.08
CA SER A 37 -40.55 -3.31 20.74
C SER A 37 -41.71 -2.87 19.84
N PRO A 38 -42.91 -3.46 19.98
CA PRO A 38 -44.10 -2.96 19.29
C PRO A 38 -44.31 -1.46 19.51
N GLN A 39 -44.57 -0.72 18.43
CA GLN A 39 -44.93 0.68 18.48
C GLN A 39 -46.23 0.82 19.27
N ALA A 40 -46.21 1.60 20.35
CA ALA A 40 -47.41 1.92 21.10
C ALA A 40 -48.45 2.57 20.17
N ALA A 41 -49.71 2.13 20.25
CA ALA A 41 -50.80 2.75 19.51
C ALA A 41 -50.88 4.23 19.86
N LYS A 42 -50.96 5.13 18.87
CA LYS A 42 -51.08 6.57 19.14
C LYS A 42 -52.29 6.80 20.05
N PRO A 43 -52.17 7.63 21.11
CA PRO A 43 -53.29 7.89 21.99
C PRO A 43 -54.36 8.62 21.18
N THR A 44 -55.60 8.14 21.28
CA THR A 44 -56.74 8.78 20.61
C THR A 44 -56.92 10.19 21.19
N PRO A 45 -57.05 11.26 20.39
CA PRO A 45 -57.16 12.63 20.90
C PRO A 45 -58.22 12.82 21.99
N ASN A 46 -59.31 12.06 21.92
CA ASN A 46 -60.45 12.16 22.85
C ASN A 46 -60.23 11.43 24.19
N GLN A 47 -59.20 10.59 24.33
CA GLN A 47 -58.89 9.90 25.59
C GLN A 47 -58.07 10.76 26.57
N GLN A 48 -57.63 11.95 26.16
CA GLN A 48 -56.76 12.77 27.00
C GLN A 48 -57.49 13.51 28.12
N VAL A 49 -58.80 13.74 28.04
CA VAL A 49 -59.45 14.79 28.85
C VAL A 49 -59.91 14.37 30.26
N GLU A 50 -60.21 13.10 30.54
CA GLU A 50 -60.93 12.75 31.80
C GLU A 50 -60.17 11.96 32.88
N ASN A 51 -58.92 11.51 32.67
CA ASN A 51 -58.15 10.75 33.70
C ASN A 51 -56.72 11.31 33.92
N MET A 52 -56.55 12.62 33.72
CA MET A 52 -55.29 13.23 33.27
C MET A 52 -54.16 13.37 34.31
N HIS A 53 -54.34 13.08 35.60
CA HIS A 53 -53.31 13.50 36.58
C HIS A 53 -52.24 12.45 36.97
N TYR A 54 -52.50 11.14 36.84
CA TYR A 54 -51.51 10.09 37.20
C TYR A 54 -51.22 9.07 36.09
N THR A 55 -52.18 8.73 35.22
CA THR A 55 -51.93 7.79 34.09
C THR A 55 -51.34 8.49 32.87
N ALA A 56 -51.50 9.81 32.75
CA ALA A 56 -50.95 10.58 31.64
C ALA A 56 -49.42 10.52 31.60
N THR A 57 -48.73 10.48 32.75
CA THR A 57 -47.27 10.47 32.82
C THR A 57 -46.68 9.16 32.29
N TYR A 58 -47.23 8.00 32.66
CA TYR A 58 -46.72 6.70 32.20
C TYR A 58 -46.88 6.51 30.69
N GLU A 59 -48.05 6.82 30.14
CA GLU A 59 -48.27 6.66 28.69
C GLU A 59 -47.46 7.69 27.89
N LEU A 60 -47.38 8.95 28.35
CA LEU A 60 -46.53 9.97 27.70
C LEU A 60 -45.06 9.55 27.67
N THR A 61 -44.52 9.05 28.79
CA THR A 61 -43.12 8.58 28.82
C THR A 61 -42.91 7.40 27.87
N LYS A 62 -43.86 6.46 27.78
CA LYS A 62 -43.80 5.35 26.81
C LYS A 62 -43.69 5.82 25.36
N PHE A 63 -44.41 6.87 24.96
CA PHE A 63 -44.29 7.42 23.61
C PHE A 63 -42.96 8.11 23.35
N LEU A 64 -42.33 8.70 24.36
CA LEU A 64 -41.07 9.40 24.19
C LEU A 64 -39.88 8.43 24.07
N ARG A 65 -39.94 7.26 24.72
CA ARG A 65 -38.89 6.22 24.68
C ARG A 65 -38.61 5.64 23.29
N ILE A 66 -39.59 5.69 22.40
CA ILE A 66 -39.50 5.18 21.02
C ILE A 66 -39.15 6.26 19.99
N LYS A 67 -39.01 7.53 20.40
CA LYS A 67 -38.69 8.64 19.51
C LYS A 67 -37.19 8.92 19.56
N TRP A 68 -36.63 9.22 18.40
CA TRP A 68 -35.21 9.46 18.23
C TRP A 68 -34.98 10.75 17.46
N TYR A 69 -34.02 11.56 17.93
CA TYR A 69 -33.42 12.62 17.14
C TYR A 69 -32.34 12.03 16.25
N ILE A 70 -32.44 12.29 14.95
CA ILE A 70 -31.40 12.01 13.96
C ILE A 70 -30.68 13.31 13.70
N GLN A 71 -29.39 13.35 14.02
CA GLN A 71 -28.55 14.55 13.93
C GLN A 71 -27.37 14.24 13.02
N ARG A 72 -26.93 15.20 12.20
CA ARG A 72 -25.68 15.06 11.45
C ARG A 72 -24.49 15.20 12.41
N SER A 73 -23.46 14.40 12.18
CA SER A 73 -22.20 14.49 12.92
C SER A 73 -21.07 14.06 12.02
N GLY A 74 -20.18 14.98 11.65
CA GLY A 74 -19.01 14.68 10.82
C GLY A 74 -19.35 13.98 9.49
N LYS A 75 -18.99 12.70 9.38
CA LYS A 75 -19.27 11.84 8.20
C LYS A 75 -20.57 11.03 8.30
N GLY A 76 -21.22 11.01 9.46
CA GLY A 76 -22.34 10.15 9.76
C GLY A 76 -23.48 10.88 10.48
N TYR A 77 -24.09 10.15 11.39
CA TYR A 77 -25.24 10.56 12.17
C TYR A 77 -25.06 10.20 13.63
N LYS A 78 -25.54 11.07 14.51
CA LYS A 78 -25.83 10.73 15.90
C LYS A 78 -27.32 10.44 16.03
N ILE A 79 -27.64 9.45 16.86
CA ILE A 79 -29.01 8.99 17.08
C ILE A 79 -29.30 9.11 18.57
N LYS A 80 -30.03 10.15 18.98
CA LYS A 80 -30.27 10.50 20.39
C LYS A 80 -31.70 10.16 20.80
N ASN A 81 -31.90 9.47 21.91
CA ASN A 81 -33.24 9.19 22.41
C ASN A 81 -33.92 10.47 22.92
N VAL A 82 -35.19 10.67 22.59
CA VAL A 82 -35.93 11.88 23.00
C VAL A 82 -36.22 11.91 24.50
N GLN A 83 -36.52 10.76 25.12
CA GLN A 83 -36.88 10.68 26.54
C GLN A 83 -35.67 10.79 27.46
N SER A 84 -34.67 9.94 27.25
CA SER A 84 -33.52 9.81 28.16
C SER A 84 -32.33 10.70 27.76
N GLY A 85 -32.33 11.26 26.54
CA GLY A 85 -31.24 12.10 26.05
C GLY A 85 -29.93 11.36 25.77
N VAL A 86 -29.91 10.04 25.93
CA VAL A 86 -28.75 9.18 25.65
C VAL A 86 -28.60 8.89 24.16
N TYR A 87 -27.38 8.59 23.74
CA TYR A 87 -27.06 8.24 22.36
C TYR A 87 -27.08 6.74 22.13
N LEU A 88 -27.64 6.33 20.99
CA LEU A 88 -27.50 4.96 20.50
C LEU A 88 -26.02 4.66 20.29
N SER A 89 -25.54 3.55 20.84
CA SER A 89 -24.12 3.20 20.81
C SER A 89 -23.91 1.68 20.79
N SER A 90 -22.68 1.27 20.53
CA SER A 90 -22.21 -0.10 20.76
C SER A 90 -21.87 -0.27 22.23
N TYR A 91 -22.11 -1.47 22.78
CA TYR A 91 -21.66 -1.82 24.14
C TYR A 91 -20.13 -2.04 24.24
N SER A 92 -19.43 -2.07 23.10
CA SER A 92 -17.96 -2.22 23.02
C SER A 92 -17.36 -1.23 22.01
N PRO A 93 -16.21 -0.60 22.31
CA PRO A 93 -15.50 0.25 21.35
C PRO A 93 -14.93 -0.53 20.17
N ASN A 94 -14.73 -1.85 20.33
CA ASN A 94 -14.28 -2.76 19.27
C ASN A 94 -15.35 -3.84 19.07
N PRO A 95 -16.47 -3.52 18.41
CA PRO A 95 -17.58 -4.44 18.29
C PRO A 95 -17.23 -5.64 17.40
N LYS A 96 -17.58 -6.83 17.88
CA LYS A 96 -17.62 -8.07 17.09
C LYS A 96 -19.07 -8.39 16.71
N ASN A 97 -19.27 -9.39 15.86
CA ASN A 97 -20.61 -9.95 15.65
C ASN A 97 -21.24 -10.36 16.98
N ALA A 98 -22.54 -10.15 17.10
CA ALA A 98 -23.31 -10.32 18.33
C ALA A 98 -23.01 -9.28 19.43
N THR A 99 -22.26 -8.20 19.17
CA THR A 99 -22.10 -7.13 20.17
C THR A 99 -23.46 -6.46 20.39
N PRO A 100 -23.98 -6.38 21.62
CA PRO A 100 -25.27 -5.73 21.86
C PRO A 100 -25.26 -4.26 21.44
N VAL A 101 -26.36 -3.81 20.83
CA VAL A 101 -26.63 -2.39 20.63
C VAL A 101 -27.25 -1.85 21.92
N GLY A 102 -26.69 -0.76 22.41
CA GLY A 102 -27.10 -0.14 23.65
C GLY A 102 -27.33 1.34 23.49
N THR A 103 -27.33 2.02 24.63
CA THR A 103 -27.08 3.44 24.66
C THR A 103 -25.85 3.70 25.49
N SER A 104 -25.24 4.87 25.34
CA SER A 104 -24.09 5.22 26.14
C SER A 104 -24.25 6.53 26.86
N LEU A 105 -24.13 6.47 28.19
CA LEU A 105 -23.83 7.61 29.05
C LEU A 105 -22.32 7.86 29.14
N THR A 106 -21.51 6.80 29.01
CA THR A 106 -20.08 6.78 29.36
C THR A 106 -19.13 6.90 28.18
N HIS A 107 -19.51 6.39 27.01
CA HIS A 107 -18.68 6.33 25.80
C HIS A 107 -19.00 7.45 24.80
N GLY A 108 -19.93 8.35 25.17
CA GLY A 108 -20.33 9.47 24.32
C GLY A 108 -21.12 9.05 23.07
N PRO A 109 -21.42 10.02 22.19
CA PRO A 109 -22.13 9.75 20.96
C PRO A 109 -21.28 8.92 19.98
N ALA A 110 -21.88 7.90 19.37
CA ALA A 110 -21.28 7.16 18.27
C ALA A 110 -21.69 7.75 16.91
N ASP A 111 -20.77 7.70 15.94
CA ASP A 111 -21.07 8.04 14.55
C ASP A 111 -21.64 6.82 13.82
N TRP A 112 -22.86 6.97 13.31
CA TRP A 112 -23.58 5.95 12.55
C TRP A 112 -23.65 6.33 11.08
N HIS A 113 -23.44 5.37 10.18
CA HIS A 113 -23.65 5.55 8.74
C HIS A 113 -25.01 4.97 8.35
N ILE A 114 -25.91 5.80 7.80
CA ILE A 114 -27.22 5.36 7.31
C ILE A 114 -27.11 5.14 5.81
N ILE A 115 -27.03 3.87 5.41
CA ILE A 115 -26.81 3.46 4.01
C ILE A 115 -28.12 2.97 3.41
N ARG A 116 -28.40 3.46 2.21
CA ARG A 116 -29.61 3.16 1.45
C ARG A 116 -29.63 1.72 0.96
N THR A 117 -30.80 1.08 1.04
CA THR A 117 -31.06 -0.27 0.50
C THR A 117 -32.27 -0.22 -0.44
N HIS A 118 -32.71 -1.36 -0.98
CA HIS A 118 -33.89 -1.41 -1.86
C HIS A 118 -35.21 -1.15 -1.12
N ASP A 119 -35.27 -1.43 0.19
CA ASP A 119 -36.47 -1.26 1.02
C ASP A 119 -36.07 -0.80 2.43
N GLY A 120 -35.73 0.48 2.56
CA GLY A 120 -35.25 1.12 3.79
C GLY A 120 -33.73 1.33 3.81
N PHE A 121 -33.15 1.29 5.01
CA PHE A 121 -31.76 1.65 5.26
C PHE A 121 -31.08 0.65 6.19
N THR A 122 -29.77 0.48 6.03
CA THR A 122 -28.90 -0.19 7.00
C THR A 122 -28.24 0.87 7.87
N ILE A 123 -28.23 0.66 9.18
CA ILE A 123 -27.60 1.56 10.16
C ILE A 123 -26.26 0.92 10.56
N GLN A 124 -25.16 1.40 9.99
CA GLN A 124 -23.81 0.88 10.20
C GLN A 124 -23.06 1.62 11.31
N TYR A 125 -22.30 0.86 12.11
CA TYR A 125 -21.45 1.36 13.17
C TYR A 125 -20.01 1.51 12.65
N GLY A 126 -19.47 2.74 12.66
CA GLY A 126 -18.10 3.01 12.24
C GLY A 126 -17.78 2.57 10.80
N GLU A 127 -16.50 2.34 10.52
CA GLU A 127 -16.01 1.95 9.19
C GLU A 127 -15.88 0.41 9.02
N ASP A 128 -16.13 -0.38 10.07
CA ASP A 128 -15.90 -1.84 10.12
C ASP A 128 -17.00 -2.69 9.45
N GLY A 129 -17.93 -2.03 8.75
CA GLY A 129 -19.03 -2.67 8.02
C GLY A 129 -20.03 -3.45 8.90
N LYS A 130 -20.05 -3.19 10.22
CA LYS A 130 -21.03 -3.77 11.14
C LYS A 130 -22.32 -2.96 11.12
N ALA A 131 -23.47 -3.60 11.20
CA ALA A 131 -24.79 -2.98 11.17
C ALA A 131 -25.69 -3.46 12.29
N ILE A 132 -26.66 -2.63 12.65
CA ILE A 132 -27.74 -3.00 13.58
C ILE A 132 -28.60 -4.11 12.94
N ASP A 133 -28.57 -5.28 13.58
CA ASP A 133 -29.40 -6.45 13.29
C ASP A 133 -30.46 -6.64 14.39
N LEU A 134 -31.70 -6.85 13.97
CA LEU A 134 -32.76 -7.33 14.85
C LEU A 134 -32.59 -8.84 15.05
N HIS A 135 -32.31 -9.28 16.29
CA HIS A 135 -31.98 -10.68 16.55
C HIS A 135 -33.03 -11.63 15.97
N ARG A 136 -32.60 -12.43 14.97
CA ARG A 136 -33.42 -13.41 14.23
C ARG A 136 -34.66 -12.83 13.52
N GLY A 137 -34.79 -11.51 13.43
CA GLY A 137 -35.96 -10.84 12.86
C GLY A 137 -37.28 -11.13 13.59
N LEU A 138 -37.24 -11.47 14.88
CA LEU A 138 -38.43 -11.82 15.66
C LEU A 138 -39.20 -10.59 16.15
N ASP A 139 -40.51 -10.75 16.30
CA ASP A 139 -41.44 -9.68 16.69
C ASP A 139 -41.71 -9.56 18.19
N THR A 140 -41.03 -10.36 19.00
CA THR A 140 -41.12 -10.35 20.46
C THR A 140 -40.84 -8.96 21.03
N ALA A 141 -41.64 -8.50 21.99
CA ALA A 141 -41.40 -7.24 22.67
C ALA A 141 -40.07 -7.26 23.42
N GLY A 142 -39.27 -6.20 23.25
CA GLY A 142 -37.93 -6.13 23.84
C GLY A 142 -36.91 -7.05 23.16
N ASN A 143 -37.14 -7.48 21.90
CA ASN A 143 -36.18 -8.31 21.18
C ASN A 143 -34.83 -7.58 21.10
N PRO A 144 -33.72 -8.19 21.57
CA PRO A 144 -32.42 -7.54 21.54
C PRO A 144 -31.95 -7.26 20.13
N MET A 145 -31.15 -6.21 20.00
CA MET A 145 -30.45 -5.87 18.77
C MET A 145 -28.95 -6.04 18.96
N HIS A 146 -28.27 -6.46 17.90
CA HIS A 146 -26.83 -6.67 17.93
C HIS A 146 -26.17 -6.04 16.71
N LEU A 147 -24.87 -5.82 16.79
CA LEU A 147 -24.04 -5.52 15.65
C LEU A 147 -23.66 -6.83 14.96
N TRP A 148 -23.87 -6.86 13.63
CA TRP A 148 -23.53 -7.99 12.78
C TRP A 148 -22.93 -7.50 11.47
N ASP A 149 -22.23 -8.35 10.73
CA ASP A 149 -21.74 -8.01 9.39
C ASP A 149 -22.88 -7.51 8.50
N ALA A 150 -22.70 -6.35 7.86
CA ALA A 150 -23.76 -5.74 7.07
C ALA A 150 -24.18 -6.65 5.91
N ALA A 151 -25.46 -7.00 5.90
CA ALA A 151 -26.07 -7.82 4.87
C ALA A 151 -27.39 -7.16 4.42
N PRO A 152 -27.32 -6.14 3.54
CA PRO A 152 -28.47 -5.30 3.19
C PRO A 152 -29.64 -6.05 2.55
N GLN A 153 -29.41 -7.28 2.06
CA GLN A 153 -30.44 -8.18 1.57
C GLN A 153 -31.34 -8.74 2.69
N HIS A 154 -30.86 -8.82 3.93
CA HIS A 154 -31.63 -9.36 5.06
C HIS A 154 -32.52 -8.28 5.69
N ALA A 155 -33.82 -8.56 5.78
CA ALA A 155 -34.80 -7.62 6.34
C ALA A 155 -34.52 -7.25 7.81
N ALA A 156 -33.83 -8.11 8.57
CA ALA A 156 -33.44 -7.87 9.96
C ALA A 156 -32.36 -6.78 10.11
N HIS A 157 -31.61 -6.49 9.03
CA HIS A 157 -30.59 -5.43 8.97
C HIS A 157 -31.13 -4.13 8.33
N ARG A 158 -32.43 -4.09 8.00
CA ARG A 158 -33.07 -2.97 7.31
C ARG A 158 -34.07 -2.26 8.23
N TRP A 159 -34.03 -0.94 8.15
CA TRP A 159 -34.77 -0.03 9.01
C TRP A 159 -35.44 1.06 8.17
N LYS A 160 -36.65 1.48 8.56
CA LYS A 160 -37.37 2.62 7.98
C LYS A 160 -37.41 3.77 8.96
N PHE A 161 -37.26 4.98 8.46
CA PHE A 161 -37.29 6.22 9.23
C PHE A 161 -38.62 6.92 8.99
N GLU A 162 -39.55 6.84 9.94
CA GLU A 162 -40.82 7.58 9.89
C GLU A 162 -40.66 8.94 10.57
N ARG A 163 -40.60 10.01 9.76
CA ARG A 163 -40.42 11.38 10.27
C ARG A 163 -41.66 11.83 11.03
N ILE A 164 -41.45 12.37 12.22
CA ILE A 164 -42.52 12.87 13.12
C ILE A 164 -42.32 14.31 13.57
N GLY A 165 -41.20 14.94 13.21
CA GLY A 165 -40.98 16.37 13.45
C GLY A 165 -39.61 16.85 12.99
N ASP A 166 -39.44 18.17 12.98
CA ASP A 166 -38.25 18.86 12.47
C ASP A 166 -37.24 19.16 13.56
N ASP A 167 -37.65 18.99 14.82
CA ASP A 167 -36.81 19.17 15.99
C ASP A 167 -35.67 18.14 16.03
N VAL A 168 -34.47 18.63 16.29
CA VAL A 168 -33.19 17.90 16.34
C VAL A 168 -32.68 17.71 17.77
N GLY A 169 -33.44 18.12 18.79
CA GLY A 169 -33.12 17.83 20.20
C GLY A 169 -32.17 18.82 20.84
N GLY A 170 -32.22 20.09 20.42
CA GLY A 170 -31.59 21.23 21.10
C GLY A 170 -30.07 21.34 20.97
N GLU A 171 -29.37 20.30 20.53
CA GLU A 171 -28.02 20.46 20.02
C GLU A 171 -28.14 21.16 18.68
N ALA A 172 -27.45 22.29 18.51
CA ALA A 172 -27.34 22.97 17.24
C ALA A 172 -26.96 21.90 16.23
N ALA A 173 -27.91 21.48 15.39
CA ALA A 173 -27.63 20.53 14.33
C ALA A 173 -26.45 21.14 13.59
N GLU A 174 -25.31 20.46 13.59
CA GLU A 174 -24.08 20.95 12.96
C GLU A 174 -24.49 21.55 11.63
N THR A 175 -24.52 22.87 11.61
CA THR A 175 -25.25 23.59 10.58
C THR A 175 -24.44 23.42 9.30
N VAL A 176 -25.06 23.66 8.14
CA VAL A 176 -24.28 23.63 6.90
C VAL A 176 -23.14 24.65 7.00
N GLU A 177 -23.38 25.74 7.72
CA GLU A 177 -22.47 26.82 8.07
C GLU A 177 -21.30 26.35 8.96
N ASP A 178 -21.55 25.50 9.96
CA ASP A 178 -20.48 24.91 10.78
C ASP A 178 -19.58 24.01 9.93
N ARG A 179 -20.15 23.20 9.03
CA ARG A 179 -19.38 22.37 8.10
C ARG A 179 -18.59 23.19 7.09
N ILE A 180 -19.19 24.27 6.57
CA ILE A 180 -18.49 25.23 5.70
C ILE A 180 -17.31 25.84 6.46
N SER A 181 -17.49 26.22 7.72
CA SER A 181 -16.43 26.82 8.54
C SER A 181 -15.26 25.84 8.77
N VAL A 182 -15.55 24.58 9.09
CA VAL A 182 -14.52 23.53 9.22
C VAL A 182 -13.79 23.28 7.91
N LEU A 183 -14.51 23.20 6.78
CA LEU A 183 -13.91 23.02 5.46
C LEU A 183 -13.04 24.22 5.06
N CYS A 184 -13.49 25.45 5.31
CA CYS A 184 -12.71 26.66 5.07
C CYS A 184 -11.40 26.65 5.86
N GLU A 185 -11.42 26.22 7.12
CA GLU A 185 -10.19 26.14 7.94
C GLU A 185 -9.23 25.05 7.44
N GLN A 186 -9.76 23.91 6.96
CA GLN A 186 -8.95 22.87 6.33
C GLN A 186 -8.31 23.34 5.02
N ILE A 187 -9.06 24.04 4.17
CA ILE A 187 -8.56 24.65 2.93
C ILE A 187 -7.43 25.63 3.27
N ARG A 188 -7.67 26.53 4.23
CA ARG A 188 -6.65 27.50 4.69
C ARG A 188 -5.36 26.81 5.16
N LYS A 189 -5.48 25.72 5.93
CA LYS A 189 -4.32 24.93 6.37
C LYS A 189 -3.58 24.29 5.20
N LYS A 190 -4.30 23.80 4.20
CA LYS A 190 -3.71 23.22 2.98
C LYS A 190 -3.03 24.28 2.12
N ASP A 191 -3.61 25.46 1.98
CA ASP A 191 -3.00 26.58 1.26
C ASP A 191 -1.67 27.01 1.90
N ILE A 192 -1.60 27.07 3.23
CA ILE A 192 -0.34 27.34 3.95
C ILE A 192 0.70 26.25 3.65
N GLN A 193 0.31 24.97 3.64
CA GLN A 193 1.24 23.87 3.32
C GLN A 193 1.74 23.94 1.87
N ILE A 194 0.86 24.26 0.94
CA ILE A 194 1.21 24.44 -0.48
C ILE A 194 2.21 25.60 -0.61
N ALA A 195 1.91 26.75 -0.02
CA ALA A 195 2.81 27.91 -0.05
C ALA A 195 4.20 27.60 0.55
N MET A 196 4.27 26.82 1.63
CA MET A 196 5.54 26.36 2.19
C MET A 196 6.31 25.43 1.24
N LYS A 197 5.61 24.53 0.54
CA LYS A 197 6.22 23.61 -0.42
C LYS A 197 6.70 24.35 -1.68
N ASP A 198 5.94 25.33 -2.15
CA ASP A 198 6.35 26.18 -3.28
C ASP A 198 7.60 27.00 -2.94
N ALA A 199 7.72 27.52 -1.72
CA ALA A 199 8.93 28.20 -1.26
C ALA A 199 10.16 27.26 -1.19
N GLU A 200 9.94 26.00 -0.78
CA GLU A 200 10.98 24.96 -0.76
C GLU A 200 11.44 24.62 -2.19
N ILE A 201 10.51 24.45 -3.13
CA ILE A 201 10.79 24.18 -4.55
C ILE A 201 11.59 25.34 -5.15
N LEU A 202 11.14 26.58 -4.95
CA LEU A 202 11.80 27.77 -5.47
C LEU A 202 13.24 27.93 -4.92
N THR A 203 13.48 27.50 -3.69
CA THR A 203 14.84 27.48 -3.11
C THR A 203 15.71 26.42 -3.78
N LYS A 204 15.17 25.24 -4.05
CA LYS A 204 15.88 24.16 -4.76
C LYS A 204 16.17 24.52 -6.22
N ASP A 205 15.24 25.17 -6.91
CA ASP A 205 15.42 25.62 -8.29
C ASP A 205 16.56 26.65 -8.41
N ARG A 206 16.65 27.59 -7.46
CA ARG A 206 17.78 28.53 -7.39
C ARG A 206 19.11 27.82 -7.16
N LEU A 207 19.15 26.82 -6.27
CA LEU A 207 20.37 26.05 -6.01
C LEU A 207 20.80 25.25 -7.24
N LEU A 208 19.85 24.64 -7.94
CA LEU A 208 20.10 23.93 -9.19
C LEU A 208 20.66 24.86 -10.26
N ALA A 209 20.06 26.04 -10.44
CA ALA A 209 20.55 27.04 -11.39
C ALA A 209 21.99 27.49 -11.08
N CYS A 210 22.33 27.73 -9.80
CA CYS A 210 23.70 28.04 -9.39
C CYS A 210 24.66 26.88 -9.70
N LYS A 211 24.26 25.63 -9.43
CA LYS A 211 25.10 24.45 -9.71
C LYS A 211 25.30 24.22 -11.20
N GLU A 212 24.29 24.50 -12.01
CA GLU A 212 24.38 24.41 -13.47
C GLU A 212 25.32 25.47 -14.02
N GLN A 213 25.28 26.71 -13.48
CA GLN A 213 26.24 27.74 -13.83
C GLN A 213 27.68 27.36 -13.42
N GLU A 214 27.89 26.88 -12.18
CA GLU A 214 29.21 26.40 -11.73
C GLU A 214 29.76 25.29 -12.64
N LEU A 215 28.90 24.36 -13.06
CA LEU A 215 29.28 23.28 -13.97
C LEU A 215 29.67 23.82 -15.35
N GLN A 216 28.92 24.79 -15.90
CA GLN A 216 29.27 25.43 -17.17
C GLN A 216 30.61 26.18 -17.10
N GLU A 217 30.85 26.93 -16.02
CA GLU A 217 32.13 27.61 -15.79
C GLU A 217 33.29 26.61 -15.65
N ALA A 218 33.08 25.49 -14.95
CA ALA A 218 34.07 24.41 -14.84
C ALA A 218 34.37 23.75 -16.19
N LEU A 219 33.36 23.54 -17.04
CA LEU A 219 33.55 23.00 -18.40
C LEU A 219 34.30 23.99 -19.29
N GLN A 220 33.99 25.28 -19.20
CA GLN A 220 34.62 26.31 -20.01
C GLN A 220 36.09 26.53 -19.62
N THR A 221 36.39 26.55 -18.32
CA THR A 221 37.79 26.56 -17.84
C THR A 221 38.57 25.31 -18.27
N HIS A 222 37.90 24.15 -18.37
CA HIS A 222 38.52 22.94 -18.91
C HIS A 222 38.82 23.01 -20.41
N HIS A 223 38.03 23.78 -21.19
CA HIS A 223 38.30 24.05 -22.60
C HIS A 223 39.44 25.06 -22.80
N GLU A 224 39.66 25.97 -21.85
CA GLU A 224 40.73 26.98 -21.91
C GLU A 224 42.06 26.52 -21.30
N ALA A 225 42.10 25.36 -20.63
CA ALA A 225 43.34 24.78 -20.13
C ALA A 225 44.29 24.40 -21.30
N PRO A 226 45.62 24.58 -21.14
CA PRO A 226 46.58 24.49 -22.24
C PRO A 226 46.65 23.08 -22.87
N PRO A 227 47.16 22.95 -24.10
CA PRO A 227 46.89 21.83 -25.00
C PRO A 227 47.73 20.57 -24.68
N ASN A 228 47.61 20.01 -23.47
CA ASN A 228 48.06 18.63 -23.25
C ASN A 228 47.20 17.62 -24.03
N ASN A 229 46.03 18.04 -24.52
CA ASN A 229 45.22 17.23 -25.43
C ASN A 229 45.88 17.06 -26.81
N VAL A 230 46.75 17.98 -27.24
CA VAL A 230 47.54 17.81 -28.47
C VAL A 230 48.62 16.74 -28.28
N GLU A 231 49.21 16.66 -27.08
CA GLU A 231 50.22 15.64 -26.78
C GLU A 231 49.60 14.25 -26.63
N ILE A 232 48.44 14.15 -25.97
CA ILE A 232 47.68 12.89 -25.88
C ILE A 232 47.16 12.46 -27.25
N GLN A 233 46.64 13.39 -28.06
CA GLN A 233 46.18 13.08 -29.42
C GLN A 233 47.36 12.64 -30.32
N SER A 234 48.51 13.31 -30.21
CA SER A 234 49.75 12.92 -30.90
C SER A 234 50.22 11.51 -30.47
N GLN A 235 50.17 11.19 -29.17
CA GLN A 235 50.49 9.85 -28.68
C GLN A 235 49.49 8.80 -29.18
N MET A 236 48.20 9.13 -29.25
CA MET A 236 47.19 8.24 -29.82
C MET A 236 47.39 7.99 -31.31
N ASP A 237 47.73 9.01 -32.09
CA ASP A 237 48.03 8.86 -33.51
C ASP A 237 49.34 8.09 -33.74
N ALA A 238 50.33 8.26 -32.87
CA ALA A 238 51.55 7.45 -32.88
C ALA A 238 51.26 5.97 -32.62
N LEU A 239 50.40 5.66 -31.64
CA LEU A 239 49.98 4.28 -31.35
C LEU A 239 49.16 3.66 -32.49
N ARG A 240 48.26 4.42 -33.13
CA ARG A 240 47.54 3.94 -34.33
C ARG A 240 48.50 3.59 -35.46
N ASN A 241 49.47 4.45 -35.74
CA ASN A 241 50.48 4.18 -36.76
C ASN A 241 51.33 2.93 -36.42
N GLN A 242 51.62 2.69 -35.15
CA GLN A 242 52.31 1.47 -34.73
C GLN A 242 51.46 0.22 -34.93
N MET A 243 50.16 0.29 -34.63
CA MET A 243 49.22 -0.81 -34.88
C MET A 243 49.12 -1.14 -36.36
N GLU A 244 48.99 -0.15 -37.24
CA GLU A 244 48.95 -0.37 -38.70
C GLU A 244 50.23 -1.03 -39.22
N ARG A 245 51.41 -0.63 -38.71
CA ARG A 245 52.68 -1.27 -39.06
C ARG A 245 52.76 -2.72 -38.60
N LEU A 246 52.28 -3.01 -37.38
CA LEU A 246 52.23 -4.38 -36.87
C LEU A 246 51.25 -5.24 -37.68
N GLU A 247 50.11 -4.67 -38.09
CA GLU A 247 49.14 -5.36 -38.93
C GLU A 247 49.72 -5.74 -40.30
N LEU A 248 50.47 -4.82 -40.93
CA LEU A 248 51.20 -5.11 -42.17
C LEU A 248 52.24 -6.23 -41.98
N LEU A 249 53.01 -6.20 -40.89
CA LEU A 249 53.98 -7.26 -40.58
C LEU A 249 53.33 -8.62 -40.36
N VAL A 250 52.16 -8.66 -39.73
CA VAL A 250 51.39 -9.90 -39.56
C VAL A 250 50.91 -10.42 -40.92
N GLN A 251 50.39 -9.54 -41.78
CA GLN A 251 49.95 -9.92 -43.13
C GLN A 251 51.10 -10.47 -43.99
N ASP A 252 52.28 -9.83 -43.96
CA ASP A 252 53.48 -10.31 -44.66
C ASP A 252 53.93 -11.69 -44.17
N ASN A 253 53.92 -11.91 -42.85
CA ASN A 253 54.26 -13.21 -42.28
C ASN A 253 53.24 -14.30 -42.66
N VAL A 254 51.95 -13.95 -42.73
CA VAL A 254 50.90 -14.87 -43.20
C VAL A 254 51.11 -15.22 -44.69
N LEU A 255 51.46 -14.25 -45.53
CA LEU A 255 51.80 -14.50 -46.94
C LEU A 255 53.03 -15.41 -47.09
N LEU A 256 54.07 -15.18 -46.30
CA LEU A 256 55.27 -16.03 -46.28
C LEU A 256 54.94 -17.46 -45.84
N LEU A 257 54.14 -17.62 -44.79
CA LEU A 257 53.66 -18.92 -44.33
C LEU A 257 52.85 -19.64 -45.42
N ASN A 258 51.93 -18.94 -46.07
CA ASN A 258 51.15 -19.49 -47.17
C ASN A 258 52.03 -19.91 -48.36
N THR A 259 53.05 -19.12 -48.68
CA THR A 259 54.03 -19.45 -49.73
C THR A 259 54.85 -20.69 -49.36
N TYR A 260 55.26 -20.81 -48.09
CA TYR A 260 55.99 -21.96 -47.58
C TYR A 260 55.14 -23.24 -47.58
N VAL A 261 53.87 -23.14 -47.17
CA VAL A 261 52.90 -24.24 -47.22
C VAL A 261 52.68 -24.67 -48.67
N HIS A 262 52.49 -23.73 -49.59
CA HIS A 262 52.38 -24.05 -51.02
C HIS A 262 53.65 -24.74 -51.52
N TRP A 263 54.84 -24.27 -51.15
CA TRP A 263 56.10 -24.90 -51.53
C TRP A 263 56.19 -26.36 -51.06
N LEU A 264 55.81 -26.64 -49.81
CA LEU A 264 55.76 -27.99 -49.26
C LEU A 264 54.73 -28.90 -49.93
N GLN A 265 53.64 -28.33 -50.46
CA GLN A 265 52.58 -29.07 -51.13
C GLN A 265 52.85 -29.29 -52.62
N THR A 266 53.76 -28.52 -53.24
CA THR A 266 54.18 -28.76 -54.63
C THR A 266 54.82 -30.15 -54.75
N PRO A 267 54.22 -31.10 -55.50
CA PRO A 267 54.80 -32.42 -55.68
C PRO A 267 56.14 -32.28 -56.40
N PHE A 268 57.21 -32.83 -55.83
CA PHE A 268 58.47 -32.96 -56.57
C PHE A 268 58.19 -33.76 -57.83
N ALA A 269 58.27 -33.11 -58.99
CA ALA A 269 58.15 -33.77 -60.28
C ALA A 269 59.16 -34.92 -60.31
N THR A 270 58.64 -36.14 -60.23
CA THR A 270 59.40 -37.37 -60.26
C THR A 270 60.03 -37.49 -61.65
N LYS A 271 61.29 -37.08 -61.78
CA LYS A 271 62.12 -37.59 -62.88
C LYS A 271 62.20 -39.10 -62.70
N PRO A 272 61.85 -39.90 -63.72
CA PRO A 272 61.95 -41.34 -63.63
C PRO A 272 63.42 -41.71 -63.80
N ASN A 273 64.14 -41.84 -62.69
CA ASN A 273 65.25 -42.77 -62.57
C ASN A 273 65.61 -42.95 -61.10
N ASN A 274 65.44 -44.19 -60.64
CA ASN A 274 65.56 -44.69 -59.29
C ASN A 274 66.71 -44.07 -58.48
N THR A 275 66.37 -43.24 -57.51
CA THR A 275 67.16 -43.10 -56.27
C THR A 275 66.23 -42.57 -55.18
N MET A 276 65.81 -43.43 -54.26
CA MET A 276 64.99 -43.08 -53.10
C MET A 276 65.71 -42.04 -52.23
N TYR A 277 65.13 -40.85 -52.07
CA TYR A 277 65.55 -39.90 -51.04
C TYR A 277 64.87 -40.26 -49.71
N ASN A 278 65.63 -40.81 -48.76
CA ASN A 278 65.17 -41.05 -47.39
C ASN A 278 65.18 -39.73 -46.59
N LYS A 279 64.00 -39.31 -46.11
CA LYS A 279 63.86 -38.16 -45.22
C LYS A 279 63.98 -38.64 -43.78
N VAL A 280 65.07 -38.30 -43.10
CA VAL A 280 65.30 -38.67 -41.69
C VAL A 280 65.03 -37.45 -40.82
N PHE A 281 63.97 -37.52 -40.01
CA PHE A 281 63.72 -36.53 -38.97
C PHE A 281 64.47 -36.97 -37.71
N ARG A 282 65.41 -36.15 -37.23
CA ARG A 282 66.00 -36.33 -35.89
C ARG A 282 65.42 -35.28 -34.95
N LYS A 283 64.84 -35.76 -33.85
CA LYS A 283 64.41 -34.92 -32.73
C LYS A 283 65.62 -34.60 -31.86
N THR A 284 65.87 -33.33 -31.60
CA THR A 284 66.87 -32.87 -30.62
C THR A 284 66.15 -32.15 -29.47
N SER A 285 66.85 -31.88 -28.37
CA SER A 285 66.31 -31.15 -27.21
C SER A 285 65.92 -29.70 -27.50
N LEU A 286 66.28 -29.16 -28.67
CA LEU A 286 66.00 -27.78 -29.10
C LEU A 286 64.96 -27.69 -30.24
N GLY A 287 64.46 -28.81 -30.76
CA GLY A 287 63.49 -28.85 -31.87
C GLY A 287 63.69 -30.03 -32.83
N TYR A 288 62.95 -30.05 -33.94
CA TYR A 288 63.17 -31.01 -35.03
C TYR A 288 64.09 -30.39 -36.08
N ILE A 289 65.17 -31.10 -36.44
CA ILE A 289 66.06 -30.70 -37.54
C ILE A 289 65.77 -31.60 -38.74
N CYS A 290 65.37 -31.00 -39.87
CA CYS A 290 65.26 -31.71 -41.15
C CYS A 290 66.61 -31.66 -41.86
N HIS A 291 67.26 -32.82 -42.02
CA HIS A 291 68.40 -32.96 -42.93
C HIS A 291 67.90 -33.43 -44.29
N PHE A 292 68.13 -32.63 -45.33
CA PHE A 292 67.99 -33.07 -46.72
C PHE A 292 69.37 -33.35 -47.28
N LYS A 293 69.65 -34.63 -47.54
CA LYS A 293 70.89 -35.05 -48.21
C LYS A 293 70.62 -35.19 -49.70
N THR A 294 70.68 -34.07 -50.43
CA THR A 294 70.70 -34.11 -51.89
C THR A 294 72.15 -34.25 -52.34
N GLY A 295 72.45 -35.21 -53.21
CA GLY A 295 73.81 -35.65 -53.60
C GLY A 295 74.81 -34.59 -54.09
N LEU A 296 74.45 -33.30 -54.10
CA LEU A 296 75.40 -32.20 -54.10
C LEU A 296 74.91 -31.10 -53.13
N LYS A 297 75.66 -30.93 -52.02
CA LYS A 297 75.56 -29.89 -50.96
C LYS A 297 74.39 -30.00 -49.96
N ASP A 298 74.76 -30.20 -48.70
CA ASP A 298 73.86 -30.16 -47.54
C ASP A 298 73.45 -28.71 -47.21
N ARG A 299 72.15 -28.44 -47.14
CA ARG A 299 71.58 -27.21 -46.56
C ARG A 299 70.75 -27.56 -45.33
N LEU A 300 71.08 -26.94 -44.20
CA LEU A 300 70.32 -27.00 -42.95
C LEU A 300 69.29 -25.87 -42.91
N ILE A 301 68.02 -26.21 -42.64
CA ILE A 301 66.97 -25.24 -42.36
C ILE A 301 66.52 -25.47 -40.91
N LEU A 302 66.65 -24.44 -40.07
CA LEU A 302 66.17 -24.43 -38.69
C LEU A 302 64.76 -23.81 -38.68
N CYS A 303 63.78 -24.54 -38.15
CA CYS A 303 62.45 -24.01 -37.90
C CYS A 303 62.32 -23.61 -36.41
N PRO A 304 61.97 -22.36 -36.07
CA PRO A 304 61.75 -21.96 -34.69
C PRO A 304 60.44 -22.55 -34.13
N LEU A 305 60.48 -23.03 -32.88
CA LEU A 305 59.33 -23.59 -32.17
C LEU A 305 58.60 -22.48 -31.41
N VAL A 306 57.31 -22.26 -31.69
CA VAL A 306 56.42 -21.43 -30.87
C VAL A 306 55.78 -22.34 -29.82
N ARG A 307 56.09 -22.10 -28.54
CA ARG A 307 55.55 -22.85 -27.41
C ARG A 307 54.23 -22.18 -26.99
N VAL A 308 53.13 -22.92 -27.07
CA VAL A 308 51.81 -22.49 -26.57
C VAL A 308 51.54 -23.28 -25.31
N ASP A 309 51.70 -22.66 -24.14
CA ASP A 309 51.36 -23.27 -22.87
C ASP A 309 49.86 -23.05 -22.61
N HIS A 310 49.08 -24.14 -22.59
CA HIS A 310 47.68 -24.13 -22.17
C HIS A 310 47.61 -24.40 -20.65
N GLU A 311 47.44 -23.35 -19.85
CA GLU A 311 47.00 -23.48 -18.45
C GLU A 311 45.48 -23.41 -18.37
N THR A 312 44.85 -24.52 -18.00
CA THR A 312 43.44 -24.60 -17.61
C THR A 312 43.25 -24.11 -16.18
N GLN A 313 42.64 -22.94 -16.00
CA GLN A 313 42.11 -22.48 -14.70
C GLN A 313 40.73 -23.09 -14.43
N THR A 314 40.62 -23.85 -13.36
CA THR A 314 39.34 -24.26 -12.75
C THR A 314 38.82 -23.13 -11.86
N GLY A 315 37.72 -22.48 -12.28
CA GLY A 315 37.04 -21.46 -11.48
C GLY A 315 36.09 -22.09 -10.46
N GLU A 316 36.29 -21.79 -9.18
CA GLU A 316 35.33 -22.02 -8.11
C GLU A 316 34.19 -21.00 -8.18
N VAL A 317 32.95 -21.48 -8.09
CA VAL A 317 31.74 -20.66 -8.04
C VAL A 317 31.49 -20.25 -6.58
N GLY A 318 31.71 -18.99 -6.26
CA GLY A 318 31.41 -18.42 -4.95
C GLY A 318 29.90 -18.26 -4.71
N GLU A 319 29.42 -18.72 -3.55
CA GLU A 319 28.07 -18.43 -3.05
C GLU A 319 27.90 -16.94 -2.69
N PRO A 320 26.70 -16.36 -2.88
CA PRO A 320 26.43 -14.98 -2.50
C PRO A 320 26.20 -14.83 -0.98
N PRO A 321 26.57 -13.68 -0.38
CA PRO A 321 26.48 -13.45 1.05
C PRO A 321 25.03 -13.27 1.53
N ARG A 322 24.67 -13.95 2.61
CA ARG A 322 23.42 -13.73 3.36
C ARG A 322 23.46 -12.37 4.05
N LEU A 323 22.57 -11.47 3.65
CA LEU A 323 22.29 -10.21 4.32
C LEU A 323 21.76 -10.46 5.74
N ARG A 324 22.50 -9.95 6.72
CA ARG A 324 22.16 -9.95 8.15
C ARG A 324 21.45 -8.64 8.46
N SER A 325 20.13 -8.66 8.56
CA SER A 325 19.36 -7.50 8.98
C SER A 325 19.54 -7.28 10.48
N SER A 326 20.32 -6.27 10.83
CA SER A 326 20.39 -5.69 12.16
C SER A 326 19.46 -4.47 12.21
N GLU A 327 18.35 -4.58 12.94
CA GLU A 327 17.68 -3.40 13.49
C GLU A 327 17.35 -3.67 14.95
N GLY A 328 18.19 -3.12 15.82
CA GLY A 328 17.87 -2.86 17.20
C GLY A 328 17.12 -1.54 17.29
N GLY A 329 15.92 -1.58 17.87
CA GLY A 329 15.14 -0.41 18.28
C GLY A 329 14.99 -0.39 19.81
N PRO A 330 14.91 0.80 20.43
CA PRO A 330 15.18 1.00 21.85
C PRO A 330 14.02 0.58 22.77
N GLY A 331 14.39 0.25 24.00
CA GLY A 331 13.54 -0.33 25.03
C GLY A 331 12.35 0.53 25.44
N ALA A 332 11.25 -0.19 25.72
CA ALA A 332 10.12 0.32 26.49
C ALA A 332 10.39 0.09 27.99
N PRO A 333 10.04 1.05 28.86
CA PRO A 333 10.20 0.88 30.30
C PRO A 333 9.12 -0.03 30.88
N ASP A 334 9.54 -0.82 31.87
CA ASP A 334 8.72 -1.65 32.74
C ASP A 334 7.54 -0.85 33.31
N ARG A 335 6.32 -1.32 33.07
CA ARG A 335 5.13 -0.81 33.74
C ARG A 335 4.68 -1.83 34.79
N GLU A 336 4.90 -1.40 36.02
CA GLU A 336 4.54 -2.08 37.26
C GLU A 336 3.15 -2.72 37.22
N SER A 337 3.13 -4.03 37.45
CA SER A 337 1.95 -4.81 37.81
C SER A 337 1.51 -4.44 39.23
N GLY A 338 0.61 -3.46 39.33
CA GLY A 338 -0.16 -3.17 40.53
C GLY A 338 -1.21 -4.24 40.79
N SER A 339 -0.89 -5.16 41.69
CA SER A 339 -1.83 -6.09 42.33
C SER A 339 -2.87 -5.31 43.14
N TRP A 340 -4.15 -5.44 42.78
CA TRP A 340 -5.27 -5.10 43.67
C TRP A 340 -6.09 -6.36 43.92
N VAL A 341 -5.77 -7.01 45.05
CA VAL A 341 -6.63 -8.01 45.69
C VAL A 341 -7.69 -7.23 46.48
N GLY A 342 -8.92 -7.21 45.98
CA GLY A 342 -10.10 -6.74 46.69
C GLY A 342 -11.09 -7.89 46.84
N GLY A 343 -11.27 -8.36 48.09
CA GLY A 343 -12.08 -9.53 48.43
C GLY A 343 -13.60 -9.33 48.30
N PRO A 344 -14.36 -10.43 48.49
CA PRO A 344 -15.81 -10.41 48.38
C PRO A 344 -16.47 -9.92 49.67
N ASN A 345 -17.31 -8.89 49.57
CA ASN A 345 -18.33 -8.63 50.57
C ASN A 345 -19.59 -9.42 50.20
N GLN A 346 -19.86 -10.45 50.99
CA GLN A 346 -21.23 -10.91 51.21
C GLN A 346 -21.99 -9.82 51.97
N LEU A 347 -23.24 -9.58 51.61
CA LEU A 347 -24.34 -9.29 52.54
C LEU A 347 -25.67 -9.23 51.76
N SER A 348 -26.62 -10.02 52.28
CA SER A 348 -28.08 -10.06 52.02
C SER A 348 -28.57 -10.78 50.77
#